data_AF-A0A2V7NZG2-F1
#
_entry.id   AF-A0A2V7NZG2-F1
#
_cell.length_a   1.000
_cell.length_b   1.000
_cell.length_c   1.000
_cell.angle_alpha   90.00
_cell.angle_beta   90.00
_cell.angle_gamma   90.00
#
_symmetry.space_group_name_H-M   'P 1'
#
loop_
_entity.id
_entity.type
_entity.pdbx_description
1 polymer ?
#
loop_
_entity_poly.entity_id
_entity_poly.type
_entity_poly.pdbx_seq_one_letter_code
_entity_poly.pdbx_strand_id
1 'polypeptide(L)'
;MSQFSLPRSPVSASVLLDQGVSRPGDVFVMEREPHHDGAETVLEMLNRREGFFAFRPADEEGVLLMSKVHTVSVSVDRQAPIADPARLSAARMLGIELVLVGGSTLGGWASVELPEYHARLLDYLNASDEPFFAMWTHATTHYVNRAHVLYARPLD
;
A
#
# COMPACT_ATOMS: atom_id res chain seq x y z
N MET A 1 -27.09 21.81 -9.44
CA MET A 1 -26.73 20.37 -9.53
C MET A 1 -25.86 20.05 -8.33
N SER A 2 -26.43 19.53 -7.24
CA SER A 2 -25.66 19.14 -6.06
C SER A 2 -24.78 17.95 -6.44
N GLN A 3 -23.49 18.20 -6.66
CA GLN A 3 -22.50 17.14 -6.77
C GLN A 3 -22.49 16.40 -5.43
N PHE A 4 -23.01 15.18 -5.42
CA PHE A 4 -22.86 14.28 -4.29
C PHE A 4 -21.38 13.89 -4.23
N SER A 5 -20.58 14.64 -3.47
CA SER A 5 -19.23 14.21 -3.09
C SER A 5 -19.39 13.20 -1.97
N LEU A 6 -18.86 11.99 -2.16
CA LEU A 6 -18.74 11.03 -1.08
C LEU A 6 -17.85 11.62 0.01
N PRO A 7 -18.22 11.45 1.30
CA PRO A 7 -17.38 11.90 2.40
C PRO A 7 -16.06 11.12 2.41
N ARG A 8 -14.97 11.84 2.74
CA ARG A 8 -13.61 11.29 2.74
C ARG A 8 -12.96 11.50 4.10
N SER A 9 -12.29 10.46 4.59
CA SER A 9 -11.52 10.50 5.83
C SER A 9 -10.02 10.65 5.54
N PRO A 10 -9.31 11.56 6.24
CA PRO A 10 -7.85 11.64 6.15
C PRO A 10 -7.21 10.45 6.89
N VAL A 11 -6.13 9.94 6.32
CA VAL A 11 -5.27 8.91 6.91
C VAL A 11 -3.83 9.40 6.85
N SER A 12 -3.20 9.57 8.00
CA SER A 12 -1.81 10.01 8.08
C SER A 12 -0.87 8.97 7.47
N ALA A 13 -0.01 9.44 6.58
CA ALA A 13 0.86 8.61 5.77
C ALA A 13 2.16 9.34 5.43
N SER A 14 3.16 8.58 4.99
CA SER A 14 4.39 9.08 4.38
C SER A 14 4.50 8.55 2.95
N VAL A 15 4.62 9.45 1.98
CA VAL A 15 4.73 9.11 0.55
C VAL A 15 6.19 9.19 0.13
N LEU A 16 6.74 8.07 -0.37
CA LEU A 16 8.05 8.01 -1.00
C LEU A 16 7.88 8.13 -2.52
N LEU A 17 8.53 9.12 -3.11
CA LEU A 17 8.53 9.34 -4.55
C LEU A 17 9.83 8.84 -5.19
N ASP A 18 9.85 8.66 -6.51
CA ASP A 18 10.96 8.06 -7.26
C ASP A 18 12.28 8.85 -7.22
N GLN A 19 12.23 10.14 -6.89
CA GLN A 19 13.41 10.94 -6.56
C GLN A 19 14.02 10.63 -5.17
N GLY A 20 13.44 9.70 -4.41
CA GLY A 20 13.93 9.26 -3.10
C GLY A 20 13.48 10.13 -1.92
N VAL A 21 12.61 11.12 -2.14
CA VAL A 21 12.12 12.00 -1.07
C VAL A 21 10.87 11.40 -0.44
N SER A 22 10.92 11.18 0.87
CA SER A 22 9.76 10.80 1.69
C SER A 22 9.08 12.05 2.23
N ARG A 23 7.77 12.16 2.06
CA ARG A 23 6.96 13.30 2.51
C ARG A 23 5.84 12.86 3.45
N PRO A 24 5.80 13.33 4.71
CA PRO A 24 4.68 13.07 5.61
C PRO A 24 3.47 13.94 5.25
N GLY A 25 2.27 13.43 5.52
CA GLY A 25 1.01 14.12 5.26
C GLY A 25 -0.19 13.21 5.45
N ASP A 26 -1.30 13.54 4.78
CA ASP A 26 -2.52 12.73 4.79
C ASP A 26 -2.93 12.31 3.38
N VAL A 27 -3.36 11.06 3.23
CA VAL A 27 -4.13 10.59 2.07
C VAL A 27 -5.62 10.53 2.43
N PHE A 28 -6.49 10.45 1.42
CA PHE A 28 -7.94 10.51 1.63
C PHE A 28 -8.63 9.26 1.10
N VAL A 29 -9.26 8.51 2.01
CA VAL A 29 -10.06 7.32 1.68
C VAL A 29 -11.55 7.63 1.76
N MET A 30 -12.38 6.89 1.03
CA MET A 30 -13.83 7.01 1.15
C MET A 30 -14.32 6.41 2.48
N GLU A 31 -15.25 7.09 3.16
CA GLU A 31 -15.84 6.57 4.41
C GLU A 31 -16.70 5.33 4.23
N ARG A 32 -17.13 5.07 2.99
CA ARG A 32 -17.95 3.91 2.65
C ARG A 32 -17.58 3.39 1.28
N GLU A 33 -17.09 2.15 1.22
CA GLU A 33 -16.81 1.45 -0.02
C GLU A 33 -18.09 0.78 -0.55
N PRO A 34 -18.45 0.92 -1.84
CA PRO A 34 -19.63 0.25 -2.39
C PRO A 34 -19.54 -1.28 -2.42
N HIS A 35 -18.33 -1.84 -2.45
CA HIS A 35 -18.09 -3.27 -2.70
C HIS A 35 -17.98 -4.11 -1.42
N HIS A 36 -17.76 -3.50 -0.26
CA HIS A 36 -17.74 -4.20 1.03
C HIS A 36 -18.19 -3.29 2.17
N ASP A 37 -18.58 -3.88 3.30
CA ASP A 37 -18.89 -3.11 4.50
C ASP A 37 -17.61 -2.49 5.07
N GLY A 38 -17.61 -1.17 5.25
CA GLY A 38 -16.52 -0.42 5.88
C GLY A 38 -16.02 0.78 5.06
N ALA A 39 -15.07 1.49 5.63
CA ALA A 39 -14.30 2.51 4.92
C ALA A 39 -13.37 1.83 3.91
N GLU A 40 -13.17 2.50 2.79
CA GLU A 40 -12.16 2.10 1.80
C GLU A 40 -10.77 2.06 2.45
N THR A 41 -10.00 1.04 2.11
CA THR A 41 -8.61 0.91 2.57
C THR A 41 -7.67 1.78 1.74
N VAL A 42 -6.50 2.11 2.30
CA VAL A 42 -5.46 2.85 1.56
C VAL A 42 -4.99 2.05 0.33
N LEU A 43 -4.97 0.71 0.40
CA LEU A 43 -4.62 -0.14 -0.73
C LEU A 43 -5.63 -0.01 -1.88
N GLU A 44 -6.93 -0.09 -1.59
CA GLU A 44 -8.00 0.11 -2.58
C GLU A 44 -7.93 1.50 -3.21
N MET A 45 -7.74 2.54 -2.39
CA MET A 45 -7.56 3.92 -2.86
C MET A 45 -6.38 4.05 -3.85
N LEU A 46 -5.25 3.39 -3.55
CA LEU A 46 -4.06 3.38 -4.40
C LEU A 46 -4.24 2.54 -5.67
N ASN A 47 -5.08 1.51 -5.64
CA ASN A 47 -5.33 0.65 -6.80
C ASN A 47 -6.56 1.02 -7.63
N ARG A 48 -7.27 2.10 -7.27
CA ARG A 48 -8.26 2.69 -8.19
C ARG A 48 -7.68 2.98 -9.57
N ARG A 49 -8.53 3.00 -10.58
CA ARG A 49 -8.15 3.18 -11.99
C ARG A 49 -7.52 4.54 -12.30
N GLU A 50 -7.80 5.57 -11.51
CA GLU A 50 -7.21 6.90 -11.69
C GLU A 50 -5.71 6.87 -11.44
N GLY A 51 -4.94 7.54 -12.31
CA GLY A 51 -3.47 7.60 -12.19
C GLY A 51 -2.95 8.52 -11.08
N PHE A 52 -3.84 9.22 -10.37
CA PHE A 52 -3.49 10.19 -9.33
C PHE A 52 -4.29 9.95 -8.06
N PHE A 53 -3.74 10.33 -6.90
CA PHE A 53 -4.45 10.37 -5.63
C PHE A 53 -4.22 11.71 -4.91
N ALA A 54 -5.17 12.09 -4.06
CA ALA A 54 -5.07 13.31 -3.26
C ALA A 54 -4.14 13.08 -2.06
N PHE A 55 -3.22 14.01 -1.84
CA PHE A 55 -2.29 14.03 -0.72
C PHE A 55 -2.18 15.45 -0.16
N ARG A 56 -2.31 15.60 1.16
CA ARG A 56 -2.09 16.87 1.85
C ARG A 56 -0.77 16.79 2.60
N PRO A 57 0.30 17.48 2.18
CA PRO A 57 1.56 17.50 2.90
C PRO A 57 1.38 18.03 4.34
N ALA A 58 2.21 17.58 5.28
CA ALA A 58 2.16 18.06 6.65
C ALA A 58 2.68 19.50 6.81
N ASP A 59 3.50 19.97 5.86
CA ASP A 59 4.18 21.26 5.85
C ASP A 59 3.51 22.31 4.95
N GLU A 60 2.45 21.95 4.22
CA GLU A 60 1.73 22.83 3.28
C GLU A 60 0.21 22.73 3.49
N GLU A 61 -0.52 23.84 3.39
CA GLU A 61 -1.99 23.85 3.58
C GLU A 61 -2.76 23.30 2.36
N GLY A 62 -2.08 23.01 1.25
CA GLY A 62 -2.69 22.60 -0.01
C GLY A 62 -2.87 21.08 -0.17
N VAL A 63 -3.85 20.68 -0.98
CA VAL A 63 -3.96 19.31 -1.48
C VAL A 63 -3.23 19.20 -2.82
N LEU A 64 -2.29 18.27 -2.90
CA LEU A 64 -1.60 17.89 -4.12
C LEU A 64 -2.27 16.67 -4.76
N LEU A 65 -2.23 16.59 -6.09
CA LEU A 65 -2.55 15.37 -6.83
C LEU A 65 -1.25 14.63 -7.13
N MET A 66 -1.01 13.54 -6.42
CA MET A 66 0.20 12.74 -6.53
C MET A 66 0.04 11.68 -7.61
N SER A 67 1.02 11.61 -8.51
CA SER A 67 1.06 10.60 -9.58
C SER A 67 1.44 9.24 -9.01
N LYS A 68 0.61 8.23 -9.27
CA LYS A 68 0.87 6.84 -8.85
C LYS A 68 2.14 6.28 -9.50
N VAL A 69 2.40 6.64 -10.76
CA VAL A 69 3.58 6.13 -11.50
C VAL A 69 4.90 6.66 -10.96
N HIS A 70 4.90 7.81 -10.28
CA HIS A 70 6.08 8.39 -9.61
C HIS A 70 6.11 8.12 -8.10
N THR A 71 5.11 7.40 -7.58
CA THR A 71 5.04 7.01 -6.18
C THR A 71 5.64 5.62 -6.03
N VAL A 72 6.74 5.54 -5.26
CA VAL A 72 7.43 4.28 -4.92
C VAL A 72 6.66 3.56 -3.82
N SER A 73 6.27 4.27 -2.77
CA SER A 73 5.46 3.69 -1.70
C SER A 73 4.64 4.73 -0.93
N VAL A 74 3.59 4.26 -0.28
CA VAL A 74 2.84 5.00 0.74
C VAL A 74 2.90 4.19 2.03
N SER A 75 3.38 4.80 3.10
CA SER A 75 3.58 4.14 4.39
C SER A 75 2.61 4.72 5.41
N VAL A 76 1.90 3.85 6.13
CA VAL A 76 0.95 4.25 7.18
C VAL A 76 1.39 3.61 8.48
N ASP A 77 1.56 4.43 9.51
CA ASP A 77 1.84 3.97 10.86
C ASP A 77 0.58 3.31 11.43
N ARG A 78 0.52 2.01 11.24
CA ARG A 78 -0.51 1.13 11.77
C ARG A 78 0.20 -0.14 12.15
N GLN A 79 0.03 -0.59 13.40
CA GLN A 79 0.31 -1.98 13.76
C GLN A 79 -0.34 -2.85 12.68
N ALA A 80 0.43 -3.75 12.09
CA ALA A 80 -0.08 -4.75 11.16
C ALA A 80 -1.42 -5.31 11.67
N PRO A 81 -2.36 -5.76 10.82
CA PRO A 81 -3.58 -6.40 11.27
C PRO A 81 -3.23 -7.75 11.94
N ILE A 82 -2.68 -7.69 13.14
CA ILE A 82 -2.40 -8.78 14.06
C ILE A 82 -3.21 -8.43 15.31
N ALA A 83 -4.53 -8.39 15.14
CA ALA A 83 -5.48 -8.42 16.26
C ALA A 83 -6.51 -9.55 16.08
N ASP A 84 -6.36 -10.40 15.05
CA ASP A 84 -7.21 -11.56 14.87
C ASP A 84 -6.38 -12.80 14.47
N PRO A 85 -6.05 -13.67 15.43
CA PRO A 85 -5.38 -14.95 15.18
C PRO A 85 -6.10 -15.83 14.16
N ALA A 86 -7.42 -15.67 13.98
CA ALA A 86 -8.20 -16.47 13.04
C ALA A 86 -7.95 -16.07 11.58
N ARG A 87 -7.72 -14.78 11.28
CA ARG A 87 -7.38 -14.30 9.92
C ARG A 87 -5.96 -14.64 9.50
N LEU A 88 -5.03 -14.67 10.46
CA LEU A 88 -3.66 -15.18 10.25
C LEU A 88 -3.64 -16.68 9.91
N SER A 89 -4.69 -17.43 10.28
CA SER A 89 -4.72 -18.88 10.06
C SER A 89 -5.01 -19.31 8.62
N ALA A 90 -5.54 -18.41 7.77
CA ALA A 90 -5.86 -18.71 6.36
C ALA A 90 -4.86 -18.12 5.36
N ALA A 91 -4.22 -16.99 5.69
CA ALA A 91 -3.25 -16.35 4.81
C ALA A 91 -1.82 -16.72 5.24
N ARG A 92 -1.02 -17.24 4.30
CA ARG A 92 0.40 -17.52 4.57
C ARG A 92 1.18 -16.21 4.53
N MET A 93 1.92 -15.92 5.59
CA MET A 93 2.88 -14.81 5.61
C MET A 93 4.16 -15.24 4.90
N LEU A 94 4.54 -14.53 3.85
CA LEU A 94 5.82 -14.70 3.16
C LEU A 94 6.78 -13.61 3.61
N GLY A 95 7.93 -13.98 4.15
CA GLY A 95 9.02 -13.05 4.44
C GLY A 95 9.71 -12.65 3.13
N ILE A 96 9.79 -11.35 2.85
CA ILE A 96 10.34 -10.82 1.61
C ILE A 96 11.20 -9.60 1.92
N GLU A 97 12.33 -9.49 1.24
CA GLU A 97 13.08 -8.25 1.11
C GLU A 97 13.00 -7.73 -0.33
N LEU A 98 12.61 -6.47 -0.48
CA LEU A 98 12.58 -5.77 -1.76
C LEU A 98 13.74 -4.80 -1.86
N VAL A 99 14.32 -4.71 -3.05
CA VAL A 99 15.16 -3.58 -3.43
C VAL A 99 14.36 -2.68 -4.38
N LEU A 100 14.22 -1.42 -3.98
CA LEU A 100 13.40 -0.43 -4.67
C LEU A 100 14.26 0.45 -5.59
N VAL A 101 13.62 1.10 -6.56
CA VAL A 101 14.22 2.20 -7.31
C VAL A 101 14.74 3.26 -6.32
N GLY A 102 15.95 3.75 -6.56
CA GLY A 102 16.69 4.59 -5.60
C GLY A 102 17.61 3.83 -4.65
N GLY A 103 17.60 2.49 -4.69
CA GLY A 103 18.54 1.62 -3.97
C GLY A 103 18.18 1.35 -2.51
N SER A 104 17.03 1.81 -2.04
CA SER A 104 16.54 1.50 -0.70
C SER A 104 16.04 0.05 -0.62
N THR A 105 16.18 -0.54 0.57
CA THR A 105 15.73 -1.91 0.85
C THR A 105 14.57 -1.90 1.82
N LEU A 106 13.53 -2.70 1.55
CA LEU A 106 12.37 -2.87 2.41
C LEU A 106 12.18 -4.36 2.73
N GLY A 107 12.46 -4.75 3.97
CA GLY A 107 12.21 -6.09 4.49
C GLY A 107 10.91 -6.15 5.29
N GLY A 108 10.10 -7.19 5.08
CA GLY A 108 8.87 -7.38 5.83
C GLY A 108 8.11 -8.63 5.42
N TRP A 109 6.84 -8.68 5.79
CA TRP A 109 5.93 -9.77 5.46
C TRP A 109 4.91 -9.33 4.42
N ALA A 110 4.52 -10.25 3.55
CA ALA A 110 3.42 -10.08 2.63
C ALA A 110 2.43 -11.25 2.76
N SER A 111 1.15 -10.96 2.59
CA SER A 111 0.04 -11.89 2.79
C SER A 111 -0.28 -12.56 1.48
N VAL A 112 -0.24 -13.88 1.47
CA VAL A 112 -0.48 -14.68 0.27
C VAL A 112 -1.76 -15.49 0.47
N GLU A 113 -2.78 -15.17 -0.31
CA GLU A 113 -4.01 -15.95 -0.44
C GLU A 113 -3.91 -16.89 -1.67
N LEU A 114 -2.85 -17.70 -1.74
CA LEU A 114 -2.67 -18.69 -2.82
C LEU A 114 -2.84 -20.12 -2.28
N PRO A 115 -3.44 -21.05 -3.06
CA PRO A 115 -3.49 -22.47 -2.71
C PRO A 115 -2.09 -23.05 -2.43
N GLU A 116 -2.02 -24.07 -1.56
CA GLU A 116 -0.78 -24.63 -0.96
C GLU A 116 0.38 -24.90 -1.94
N TYR A 117 0.08 -25.18 -3.22
CA TYR A 117 1.06 -25.61 -4.22
C TYR A 117 1.70 -24.47 -5.05
N HIS A 118 1.31 -23.20 -4.80
CA HIS A 118 1.82 -22.00 -5.51
C HIS A 118 2.40 -20.93 -4.57
N ALA A 119 2.99 -21.33 -3.44
CA ALA A 119 3.52 -20.41 -2.44
C ALA A 119 4.95 -19.90 -2.74
N ARG A 120 5.30 -19.64 -4.01
CA ARG A 120 6.59 -19.05 -4.38
C ARG A 120 6.49 -17.54 -4.40
N LEU A 121 7.59 -16.86 -4.05
CA LEU A 121 7.71 -15.40 -4.17
C LEU A 121 7.39 -14.92 -5.59
N LEU A 122 7.83 -15.68 -6.60
CA LEU A 122 7.52 -15.37 -8.01
C LEU A 122 6.02 -15.38 -8.29
N ASP A 123 5.30 -16.40 -7.80
CA ASP A 123 3.86 -16.53 -8.01
C ASP A 123 3.12 -15.37 -7.33
N TYR A 124 3.52 -15.03 -6.09
CA TYR A 124 2.97 -13.88 -5.37
C TYR A 124 3.16 -12.54 -6.09
N LEU A 125 4.38 -12.26 -6.59
CA LEU A 125 4.67 -11.01 -7.27
C LEU A 125 3.97 -10.88 -8.63
N ASN A 126 3.48 -11.99 -9.20
CA ASN A 126 2.76 -12.01 -10.47
C ASN A 126 1.26 -12.36 -10.32
N ALA A 127 0.75 -12.54 -9.09
CA ALA A 127 -0.62 -12.97 -8.86
C ALA A 127 -1.69 -11.90 -9.14
N SER A 128 -1.29 -10.63 -9.25
CA SER A 128 -2.20 -9.51 -9.44
C SER A 128 -1.56 -8.43 -10.31
N ASP A 129 -2.36 -7.89 -11.23
CA ASP A 129 -2.01 -6.75 -12.09
C ASP A 129 -2.15 -5.40 -11.36
N GLU A 130 -2.57 -5.40 -10.09
CA GLU A 130 -2.74 -4.17 -9.34
C GLU A 130 -1.39 -3.49 -9.04
N PRO A 131 -1.27 -2.16 -9.26
CA PRO A 131 0.01 -1.46 -9.16
C PRO A 131 0.63 -1.51 -7.77
N PHE A 132 -0.18 -1.43 -6.71
CA PHE A 132 0.29 -1.45 -5.33
C PHE A 132 -0.05 -2.76 -4.62
N PHE A 133 0.83 -3.17 -3.72
CA PHE A 133 0.59 -4.27 -2.78
C PHE A 133 1.06 -3.89 -1.38
N ALA A 134 0.49 -4.52 -0.36
CA ALA A 134 0.84 -4.27 1.02
C ALA A 134 2.01 -5.16 1.47
N MET A 135 2.97 -4.55 2.15
CA MET A 135 3.97 -5.19 2.99
C MET A 135 3.87 -4.66 4.41
N TRP A 136 4.04 -5.53 5.39
CA TRP A 136 4.03 -5.19 6.79
C TRP A 136 5.43 -5.27 7.37
N THR A 137 5.81 -4.25 8.13
CA THR A 137 6.89 -4.33 9.11
C THR A 137 6.29 -4.40 10.51
N HIS A 138 7.13 -4.42 11.55
CA HIS A 138 6.64 -4.46 12.93
C HIS A 138 5.73 -3.28 13.33
N ALA A 139 5.88 -2.12 12.69
CA ALA A 139 5.19 -0.89 13.09
C ALA A 139 4.40 -0.20 11.96
N THR A 140 4.70 -0.52 10.70
CA THR A 140 4.23 0.26 9.57
C THR A 140 3.73 -0.68 8.47
N THR A 141 2.61 -0.30 7.85
CA THR A 141 2.17 -0.91 6.60
C THR A 141 2.71 -0.08 5.44
N HIS A 142 3.47 -0.70 4.55
CA HIS A 142 4.00 -0.10 3.33
C HIS A 142 3.20 -0.60 2.13
N TYR A 143 2.55 0.31 1.42
CA TYR A 143 1.91 0.05 0.14
C TYR A 143 2.92 0.35 -0.96
N VAL A 144 3.51 -0.69 -1.54
CA VAL A 144 4.65 -0.61 -2.47
C VAL A 144 4.14 -0.70 -3.90
N ASN A 145 4.60 0.21 -4.76
CA ASN A 145 4.34 0.15 -6.19
C ASN A 145 5.23 -0.90 -6.87
N ARG A 146 4.63 -1.90 -7.51
CA ARG A 146 5.33 -2.99 -8.21
C ARG A 146 6.29 -2.48 -9.27
N ALA A 147 5.95 -1.40 -9.97
CA ALA A 147 6.81 -0.84 -11.02
C ALA A 147 8.14 -0.29 -10.49
N HIS A 148 8.24 -0.05 -9.18
CA HIS A 148 9.44 0.45 -8.51
C HIS A 148 10.22 -0.64 -7.76
N VAL A 149 9.85 -1.91 -7.89
CA VAL A 149 10.60 -3.05 -7.36
C VAL A 149 11.63 -3.49 -8.41
N LEU A 150 12.92 -3.40 -8.08
CA LEU A 150 14.00 -3.85 -8.95
C LEU A 150 14.17 -5.37 -8.89
N TYR A 151 14.22 -5.91 -7.68
CA TYR A 151 14.24 -7.34 -7.41
C TYR A 151 13.80 -7.61 -5.97
N ALA A 152 13.36 -8.85 -5.74
CA ALA A 152 12.92 -9.32 -4.44
C ALA A 152 13.65 -10.63 -4.10
N ARG A 153 13.90 -10.85 -2.81
CA ARG A 153 14.41 -12.12 -2.30
C ARG A 153 13.58 -12.60 -1.11
N PRO A 154 13.41 -13.92 -0.92
CA PRO A 154 12.85 -14.46 0.31
C PRO A 154 13.70 -14.04 1.51
N LEU A 155 13.06 -13.79 2.65
CA LEU A 155 13.72 -13.76 3.94
C LEU A 155 13.76 -15.20 4.49
N ASP A 156 14.93 -15.62 4.96
CA ASP A 156 15.15 -16.94 5.58
C ASP A 156 14.38 -17.09 6.92
#